data_AF-A0A8J6T1G5-F1
#
_entry.id   AF-A0A8J6T1G5-F1
#
_cell.length_a   1.000
_cell.length_b   1.000
_cell.length_c   1.000
_cell.angle_alpha   90.00
_cell.angle_beta   90.00
_cell.angle_gamma   90.00
#
_symmetry.space_group_name_H-M   'P 1'
#
loop_
_entity.id
_entity.type
_entity.pdbx_description
1 polymer ?
#
loop_
_entity_poly.entity_id
_entity_poly.type
_entity_poly.pdbx_seq_one_letter_code
_entity_poly.pdbx_strand_id
1 'polypeptide(L)'
;MGTVRIVTDSTADIPEDIRKRLNIEVVPLKVHFGTYTYIDSVTLGAKQFYDKLMVSTVSSTTSQPSPIDFLDAYKKLQIAEPKTPVVSIHISSALSGTYQSAMLARSMMDEVLDITIIDSKSASYGLGIKVVKAAEAAQEGRSKEEILKLLDEIDEKFSLYFLVNTLQHLHKGGRIGKAAAIFGSLLNIKPILSIDASGEITSVDKV
;
A
#
# COMPACT_ATOMS: atom_id res chain seq x y z
N MET A 1 -0.02 -21.04 -15.85
CA MET A 1 -0.83 -19.84 -15.60
C MET A 1 -1.09 -19.80 -14.11
N GLY A 2 -0.92 -18.65 -13.46
CA GLY A 2 -1.11 -18.53 -12.02
C GLY A 2 -2.56 -18.81 -11.64
N THR A 3 -2.76 -19.51 -10.52
CA THR A 3 -4.06 -19.94 -10.00
C THR A 3 -4.81 -18.83 -9.28
N VAL A 4 -4.13 -17.72 -8.97
CA VAL A 4 -4.65 -16.57 -8.20
C VAL A 4 -4.07 -15.28 -8.79
N ARG A 5 -4.87 -14.21 -8.86
CA ARG A 5 -4.39 -12.87 -9.24
C ARG A 5 -4.10 -12.03 -8.01
N ILE A 6 -2.95 -11.36 -8.01
CA ILE A 6 -2.56 -10.44 -6.94
C ILE A 6 -2.78 -9.01 -7.38
N VAL A 7 -3.52 -8.26 -6.54
CA VAL A 7 -3.77 -6.83 -6.69
C VAL A 7 -3.19 -6.11 -5.48
N THR A 8 -2.62 -4.93 -5.69
CA THR A 8 -2.20 -4.04 -4.60
C THR A 8 -2.39 -2.58 -5.00
N ASP A 9 -1.93 -1.66 -4.16
CA ASP A 9 -1.88 -0.23 -4.44
C ASP A 9 -0.42 0.27 -4.56
N SER A 10 -0.22 1.50 -5.05
CA SER A 10 1.12 1.99 -5.36
C SER A 10 2.02 2.18 -4.14
N THR A 11 1.48 2.18 -2.91
CA THR A 11 2.29 2.32 -1.69
C THR A 11 3.04 1.05 -1.29
N ALA A 12 2.88 -0.04 -2.04
CA ALA A 12 3.64 -1.26 -1.86
C ALA A 12 5.13 -1.09 -2.23
N ASP A 13 5.51 0.00 -2.91
CA ASP A 13 6.87 0.35 -3.32
C ASP A 13 7.61 -0.78 -4.08
N ILE A 14 6.86 -1.55 -4.87
CA ILE A 14 7.41 -2.67 -5.66
C ILE A 14 7.96 -2.14 -7.00
N PRO A 15 9.24 -2.41 -7.32
CA PRO A 15 9.82 -2.07 -8.62
C PRO A 15 8.98 -2.59 -9.81
N GLU A 16 8.93 -1.80 -10.88
CA GLU A 16 8.10 -2.08 -12.06
C GLU A 16 8.46 -3.41 -12.75
N ASP A 17 9.73 -3.76 -12.82
CA ASP A 17 10.23 -5.01 -13.39
C ASP A 17 9.72 -6.23 -12.60
N ILE A 18 9.69 -6.14 -11.27
CA ILE A 18 9.15 -7.18 -10.39
C ILE A 18 7.64 -7.30 -10.58
N ARG A 19 6.91 -6.16 -10.61
CA ARG A 19 5.45 -6.15 -10.83
C ARG A 19 5.07 -6.83 -12.14
N LYS A 20 5.77 -6.49 -13.23
CA LYS A 20 5.56 -7.08 -14.56
C LYS A 20 5.89 -8.57 -14.57
N ARG A 21 7.04 -8.97 -14.03
CA ARG A 21 7.48 -10.37 -13.98
C ARG A 21 6.52 -11.25 -13.18
N LEU A 22 6.00 -10.72 -12.07
CA LEU A 22 5.08 -11.43 -11.17
C LEU A 22 3.60 -11.24 -11.54
N ASN A 23 3.31 -10.45 -12.58
CA ASN A 23 1.94 -10.16 -13.04
C ASN A 23 1.05 -9.56 -11.92
N ILE A 24 1.63 -8.64 -11.14
CA ILE A 24 0.96 -7.92 -10.06
C ILE A 24 0.19 -6.73 -10.65
N GLU A 25 -1.12 -6.66 -10.42
CA GLU A 25 -1.93 -5.50 -10.78
C GLU A 25 -1.81 -4.44 -9.68
N VAL A 26 -1.56 -3.18 -10.06
CA VAL A 26 -1.43 -2.07 -9.10
C VAL A 26 -2.46 -1.00 -9.40
N VAL A 27 -3.23 -0.64 -8.37
CA VAL A 27 -4.19 0.47 -8.41
C VAL A 27 -3.54 1.69 -7.76
N PRO A 28 -3.11 2.70 -8.54
CA PRO A 28 -2.24 3.75 -8.04
C PRO A 28 -2.97 4.80 -7.21
N LEU A 29 -2.29 5.30 -6.17
CA LEU A 29 -2.68 6.50 -5.43
C LEU A 29 -2.46 7.76 -6.27
N LYS A 30 -2.97 8.89 -5.77
CA LYS A 30 -2.83 10.19 -6.40
C LYS A 30 -2.05 11.14 -5.49
N VAL A 31 -1.17 11.93 -6.09
CA VAL A 31 -0.39 13.00 -5.44
C VAL A 31 -0.85 14.34 -5.99
N HIS A 32 -1.07 15.31 -5.10
CA HIS A 32 -1.56 16.64 -5.46
C HIS A 32 -0.54 17.71 -5.10
N PHE A 33 -0.37 18.68 -6.01
CA PHE A 33 0.35 19.92 -5.77
C PHE A 33 -0.56 21.08 -6.19
N GLY A 34 -1.26 21.66 -5.21
CA GLY A 34 -2.29 22.66 -5.49
C GLY A 34 -3.42 22.07 -6.32
N THR A 35 -3.65 22.59 -7.52
CA THR A 35 -4.68 22.11 -8.45
C THR A 35 -4.21 20.95 -9.35
N TYR A 36 -2.90 20.66 -9.37
CA TYR A 36 -2.34 19.59 -10.19
C TYR A 36 -2.47 18.25 -9.48
N THR A 37 -2.95 17.24 -10.21
CA THR A 37 -3.05 15.86 -9.74
C THR A 37 -2.16 14.95 -10.58
N TYR A 38 -1.40 14.11 -9.91
CA TYR A 38 -0.51 13.12 -10.49
C TYR A 38 -0.92 11.73 -10.04
N ILE A 39 -0.72 10.74 -10.91
CA ILE A 39 -0.92 9.32 -10.61
C ILE A 39 0.43 8.78 -10.19
N ASP A 40 0.52 8.29 -8.96
CA ASP A 40 1.76 7.82 -8.35
C ASP A 40 2.39 6.71 -9.20
N SER A 41 3.69 6.87 -9.47
CA SER A 41 4.52 5.96 -10.26
C SER A 41 4.03 5.74 -11.70
N VAL A 42 3.07 6.54 -12.19
CA VAL A 42 2.58 6.53 -13.57
C VAL A 42 2.88 7.86 -14.26
N THR A 43 2.41 8.97 -13.69
CA THR A 43 2.68 10.33 -14.22
C THR A 43 3.65 11.12 -13.34
N LEU A 44 4.04 10.58 -12.18
CA LEU A 44 5.04 11.16 -11.30
C LEU A 44 5.87 10.06 -10.64
N GLY A 45 7.14 9.94 -11.03
CA GLY A 45 8.09 9.03 -10.39
C GLY A 45 8.72 9.62 -9.13
N ALA A 46 9.34 8.78 -8.29
CA ALA A 46 9.94 9.19 -7.01
C ALA A 46 10.95 10.34 -7.16
N LYS A 47 11.88 10.27 -8.13
CA LYS A 47 12.85 11.36 -8.37
C LYS A 47 12.15 12.67 -8.72
N GLN A 48 11.17 12.63 -9.62
CA GLN A 48 10.42 13.80 -10.04
C GLN A 48 9.62 14.40 -8.88
N PHE A 49 9.07 13.56 -8.00
CA PHE A 49 8.40 14.00 -6.78
C PHE A 49 9.34 14.80 -5.89
N TYR A 50 10.53 14.27 -5.58
CA TYR A 50 11.50 14.97 -4.73
C TYR A 50 12.06 16.24 -5.39
N ASP A 51 12.37 16.20 -6.69
CA ASP A 51 12.79 17.39 -7.44
C ASP A 51 11.71 18.48 -7.35
N LYS A 52 10.43 18.11 -7.49
CA LYS A 52 9.29 19.03 -7.39
C LYS A 52 9.07 19.54 -5.96
N LEU A 53 9.24 18.69 -4.95
CA LEU A 53 9.10 19.04 -3.54
C LEU A 53 10.12 20.11 -3.11
N MET A 54 11.33 20.08 -3.67
CA MET A 54 12.39 21.04 -3.38
C MET A 54 12.12 22.45 -3.93
N VAL A 55 11.38 22.56 -5.04
CA VAL A 55 11.14 23.85 -5.71
C VAL A 55 9.71 24.38 -5.51
N SER A 56 8.77 23.52 -5.08
CA SER A 56 7.37 23.89 -4.89
C SER A 56 7.17 24.69 -3.61
N THR A 57 6.53 25.84 -3.71
CA THR A 57 6.02 26.60 -2.54
C THR A 57 4.71 26.01 -2.00
N VAL A 58 4.05 25.15 -2.77
CA VAL A 58 2.81 24.46 -2.38
C VAL A 58 3.16 23.10 -1.80
N SER A 59 2.65 22.82 -0.60
CA SER A 59 2.79 21.51 0.04
C SER A 59 2.04 20.44 -0.75
N SER A 60 2.64 19.26 -0.86
CA SER A 60 1.98 18.10 -1.46
C SER A 60 0.94 17.50 -0.52
N THR A 61 -0.17 17.02 -1.08
CA THR A 61 -1.12 16.13 -0.39
C THR A 61 -1.31 14.86 -1.22
N THR A 62 -1.95 13.85 -0.63
CA THR A 62 -2.26 12.59 -1.32
C THR A 62 -3.74 12.27 -1.19
N SER A 63 -4.25 11.50 -2.15
CA SER A 63 -5.54 10.82 -2.03
C SER A 63 -5.42 9.34 -2.39
N GLN A 64 -6.25 8.54 -1.73
CA GLN A 64 -6.43 7.13 -2.02
C GLN A 64 -7.03 6.94 -3.44
N PRO A 65 -6.88 5.75 -4.05
CA PRO A 65 -7.66 5.42 -5.23
C PRO A 65 -9.14 5.39 -4.86
N SER A 66 -9.99 5.76 -5.82
CA SER A 66 -11.43 5.70 -5.63
C SER A 66 -11.94 4.25 -5.69
N PRO A 67 -13.14 3.96 -5.16
CA PRO A 67 -13.78 2.67 -5.38
C PRO A 67 -13.94 2.32 -6.87
N ILE A 68 -14.13 3.33 -7.73
CA ILE A 68 -14.22 3.11 -9.19
C ILE A 68 -12.88 2.67 -9.77
N ASP A 69 -11.77 3.26 -9.34
CA ASP A 69 -10.43 2.85 -9.79
C ASP A 69 -10.18 1.34 -9.50
N PHE A 70 -10.62 0.85 -8.34
CA PHE A 70 -10.56 -0.58 -8.00
C PHE A 70 -11.59 -1.43 -8.76
N LEU A 71 -12.81 -0.93 -8.93
CA LEU A 71 -13.87 -1.63 -9.66
C LEU A 71 -13.44 -1.91 -11.11
N ASP A 72 -12.82 -0.93 -11.76
CA ASP A 72 -12.31 -1.07 -13.12
C ASP A 72 -11.18 -2.11 -13.20
N ALA A 73 -10.28 -2.13 -12.22
CA ALA A 73 -9.23 -3.15 -12.12
C ALA A 73 -9.82 -4.56 -11.94
N TYR A 74 -10.80 -4.72 -11.06
CA TYR A 74 -11.47 -6.01 -10.83
C TYR A 74 -12.28 -6.48 -12.05
N LYS A 75 -13.01 -5.59 -12.72
CA LYS A 75 -13.73 -5.91 -13.97
C LYS A 75 -12.79 -6.32 -15.08
N LYS A 76 -11.66 -5.64 -15.24
CA LYS A 76 -10.62 -6.01 -16.21
C LYS A 76 -10.11 -7.44 -15.95
N LEU A 77 -9.85 -7.78 -14.69
CA LEU A 77 -9.45 -9.15 -14.31
C LEU A 77 -10.58 -10.15 -14.54
N GLN A 78 -11.82 -9.82 -14.19
CA GLN A 78 -12.99 -10.66 -14.42
C GLN A 78 -13.19 -10.99 -15.91
N ILE A 79 -13.02 -10.00 -16.79
CA ILE A 79 -13.17 -10.20 -18.24
C ILE A 79 -12.05 -11.08 -18.80
N ALA A 80 -10.81 -10.87 -18.35
CA ALA A 80 -9.65 -11.63 -18.82
C ALA A 80 -9.62 -13.06 -18.26
N GLU A 81 -10.01 -13.23 -16.99
CA GLU A 81 -9.80 -14.43 -16.18
C GLU A 81 -11.01 -14.69 -15.25
N PRO A 82 -12.21 -15.00 -15.79
CA PRO A 82 -13.49 -14.93 -15.07
C PRO A 82 -13.65 -15.87 -13.88
N LYS A 83 -12.78 -16.88 -13.75
CA LYS A 83 -12.83 -17.88 -12.67
C LYS A 83 -11.58 -17.85 -11.78
N THR A 84 -10.67 -16.91 -12.02
CA THR A 84 -9.43 -16.83 -11.24
C THR A 84 -9.68 -16.00 -9.98
N PRO A 85 -9.50 -16.55 -8.78
CA PRO A 85 -9.65 -15.78 -7.54
C PRO A 85 -8.63 -14.64 -7.47
N VAL A 86 -9.00 -13.57 -6.78
CA VAL A 86 -8.16 -12.39 -6.56
C VAL A 86 -7.82 -12.27 -5.08
N VAL A 87 -6.56 -12.00 -4.78
CA VAL A 87 -6.10 -11.55 -3.46
C VAL A 87 -5.60 -10.11 -3.59
N SER A 88 -6.31 -9.19 -2.96
CA SER A 88 -6.07 -7.74 -3.07
C SER A 88 -5.52 -7.20 -1.74
N ILE A 89 -4.24 -6.87 -1.69
CA ILE A 89 -3.51 -6.55 -0.45
C ILE A 89 -3.16 -5.07 -0.45
N HIS A 90 -3.60 -4.34 0.57
CA HIS A 90 -3.50 -2.87 0.57
C HIS A 90 -2.80 -2.31 1.79
N ILE A 91 -2.34 -1.07 1.66
CA ILE A 91 -1.82 -0.27 2.77
C ILE A 91 -2.75 -0.32 3.97
N SER A 92 -2.14 -0.27 5.16
CA SER A 92 -2.81 -0.21 6.45
C SER A 92 -4.04 0.71 6.40
N SER A 93 -5.18 0.18 6.82
CA SER A 93 -6.42 0.95 6.96
C SER A 93 -6.33 2.13 7.93
N ALA A 94 -5.30 2.15 8.79
CA ALA A 94 -5.03 3.24 9.73
C ALA A 94 -4.21 4.39 9.08
N LEU A 95 -3.59 4.15 7.93
CA LEU A 95 -2.78 5.15 7.20
C LEU A 95 -3.53 5.75 6.01
N SER A 96 -4.43 4.98 5.39
CA SER A 96 -5.18 5.37 4.21
C SER A 96 -6.55 4.71 4.14
N GLY A 97 -7.52 5.36 3.51
CA GLY A 97 -8.81 4.77 3.16
C GLY A 97 -8.77 3.82 1.95
N THR A 98 -7.59 3.50 1.42
CA THR A 98 -7.40 2.62 0.24
C THR A 98 -8.04 1.25 0.44
N TYR A 99 -7.85 0.62 1.61
CA TYR A 99 -8.49 -0.65 1.96
C TYR A 99 -10.02 -0.55 1.86
N GLN A 100 -10.61 0.51 2.40
CA GLN A 100 -12.06 0.75 2.35
C GLN A 100 -12.54 1.00 0.91
N SER A 101 -11.77 1.73 0.09
CA SER A 101 -12.09 1.89 -1.33
C SER A 101 -12.16 0.54 -2.05
N ALA A 102 -11.20 -0.35 -1.79
CA ALA A 102 -11.16 -1.70 -2.36
C ALA A 102 -12.34 -2.57 -1.88
N MET A 103 -12.70 -2.47 -0.60
CA MET A 103 -13.87 -3.14 -0.02
C MET A 103 -15.19 -2.67 -0.66
N LEU A 104 -15.35 -1.36 -0.84
CA LEU A 104 -16.52 -0.79 -1.53
C LEU A 104 -16.58 -1.27 -2.98
N ALA A 105 -15.46 -1.26 -3.70
CA ALA A 105 -15.38 -1.79 -5.06
C ALA A 105 -15.78 -3.28 -5.13
N ARG A 106 -15.31 -4.11 -4.21
CA ARG A 106 -15.74 -5.52 -4.10
C ARG A 106 -17.25 -5.63 -3.91
N SER A 107 -17.87 -4.79 -3.07
CA SER A 107 -19.33 -4.82 -2.85
C SER A 107 -20.15 -4.40 -4.06
N MET A 108 -19.54 -3.72 -5.03
CA MET A 108 -20.16 -3.32 -6.31
C MET A 108 -19.98 -4.37 -7.42
N MET A 109 -19.17 -5.41 -7.19
CA MET A 109 -18.98 -6.51 -8.13
C MET A 109 -20.10 -7.53 -8.00
N ASP A 110 -20.48 -8.16 -9.10
CA ASP A 110 -21.32 -9.36 -9.07
C ASP A 110 -20.57 -10.51 -8.37
N GLU A 111 -21.28 -11.41 -7.67
CA GLU A 111 -20.71 -12.50 -6.85
C GLU A 111 -19.92 -13.57 -7.63
N VAL A 112 -19.67 -13.36 -8.93
CA VAL A 112 -18.98 -14.30 -9.81
C VAL A 112 -17.47 -14.33 -9.54
N LEU A 113 -16.86 -13.20 -9.18
CA LEU A 113 -15.41 -13.13 -8.93
C LEU A 113 -15.12 -13.21 -7.43
N ASP A 114 -14.36 -14.22 -7.03
CA ASP A 114 -13.91 -14.40 -5.66
C ASP A 114 -12.73 -13.48 -5.34
N ILE A 115 -12.98 -12.35 -4.66
CA ILE A 115 -11.97 -11.32 -4.38
C ILE A 115 -11.71 -11.20 -2.87
N THR A 116 -10.62 -11.73 -2.33
CA THR A 116 -10.28 -11.51 -0.91
C THR A 116 -9.49 -10.21 -0.74
N ILE A 117 -10.03 -9.24 0.00
CA ILE A 117 -9.35 -7.98 0.32
C ILE A 117 -8.64 -8.13 1.67
N ILE A 118 -7.37 -7.72 1.72
CA ILE A 118 -6.51 -7.83 2.89
C ILE A 118 -6.01 -6.45 3.29
N ASP A 119 -6.26 -6.08 4.54
CA ASP A 119 -5.61 -4.96 5.20
C ASP A 119 -4.23 -5.42 5.67
N SER A 120 -3.16 -4.92 5.05
CA SER A 120 -1.81 -5.38 5.38
C SER A 120 -1.33 -4.92 6.74
N LYS A 121 -1.99 -3.96 7.40
CA LYS A 121 -1.46 -3.30 8.61
C LYS A 121 -0.02 -2.81 8.46
N SER A 122 0.41 -2.53 7.24
CA SER A 122 1.76 -2.06 6.92
C SER A 122 1.73 -1.07 5.74
N ALA A 123 2.90 -0.55 5.37
CA ALA A 123 3.11 0.28 4.19
C ALA A 123 4.48 -0.03 3.58
N SER A 124 4.77 0.56 2.42
CA SER A 124 6.07 0.46 1.74
C SER A 124 6.51 -1.00 1.61
N TYR A 125 7.79 -1.30 1.83
CA TYR A 125 8.33 -2.65 1.71
C TYR A 125 7.65 -3.69 2.62
N GLY A 126 7.08 -3.29 3.77
CA GLY A 126 6.33 -4.23 4.61
C GLY A 126 5.01 -4.68 3.98
N LEU A 127 4.39 -3.83 3.14
CA LEU A 127 3.30 -4.24 2.24
C LEU A 127 3.88 -4.97 1.02
N GLY A 128 4.92 -4.43 0.40
CA GLY A 128 5.54 -4.95 -0.82
C GLY A 128 5.99 -6.41 -0.71
N ILE A 129 6.62 -6.80 0.42
CA ILE A 129 7.08 -8.18 0.63
C ILE A 129 5.91 -9.17 0.66
N LYS A 130 4.78 -8.80 1.28
CA LYS A 130 3.56 -9.61 1.31
C LYS A 130 3.03 -9.84 -0.10
N VAL A 131 2.93 -8.75 -0.88
CA VAL A 131 2.44 -8.79 -2.27
C VAL A 131 3.35 -9.64 -3.16
N VAL A 132 4.67 -9.45 -3.06
CA VAL A 132 5.66 -10.22 -3.84
C VAL A 132 5.57 -11.70 -3.48
N LYS A 133 5.51 -12.06 -2.19
CA LYS A 133 5.42 -13.45 -1.75
C LYS A 133 4.12 -14.11 -2.15
N ALA A 134 3.00 -13.39 -2.08
CA ALA A 134 1.71 -13.87 -2.57
C ALA A 134 1.74 -14.11 -4.09
N ALA A 135 2.38 -13.23 -4.86
CA ALA A 135 2.47 -13.36 -6.31
C ALA A 135 3.41 -14.49 -6.75
N GLU A 136 4.53 -14.68 -6.05
CA GLU A 136 5.41 -15.85 -6.23
C GLU A 136 4.65 -17.15 -5.97
N ALA A 137 3.95 -17.25 -4.84
CA ALA A 137 3.13 -18.41 -4.51
C ALA A 137 2.01 -18.68 -5.54
N ALA A 138 1.38 -17.62 -6.07
CA ALA A 138 0.38 -17.75 -7.12
C ALA A 138 0.98 -18.27 -8.45
N GLN A 139 2.22 -17.86 -8.79
CA GLN A 139 2.93 -18.39 -9.96
C GLN A 139 3.34 -19.86 -9.79
N GLU A 140 3.65 -20.27 -8.55
CA GLU A 140 3.89 -21.67 -8.17
C GLU A 140 2.62 -22.54 -8.22
N GLY A 141 1.44 -21.93 -8.43
CA GLY A 141 0.16 -22.64 -8.52
C GLY A 141 -0.50 -22.91 -7.17
N ARG A 142 -0.05 -22.25 -6.09
CA ARG A 142 -0.68 -22.39 -4.76
C ARG A 142 -2.12 -21.88 -4.78
N SER A 143 -2.97 -22.45 -3.93
CA SER A 143 -4.35 -22.01 -3.78
C SER A 143 -4.42 -20.65 -3.08
N LYS A 144 -5.59 -20.02 -3.15
CA LYS A 144 -5.88 -18.79 -2.41
C LYS A 144 -5.66 -19.00 -0.90
N GLU A 145 -6.15 -20.10 -0.36
CA GLU A 145 -6.05 -20.45 1.07
C GLU A 145 -4.59 -20.63 1.51
N GLU A 146 -3.76 -21.27 0.68
CA GLU A 146 -2.33 -21.40 0.94
C GLU A 146 -1.61 -20.04 0.93
N ILE A 147 -2.02 -19.13 0.04
CA ILE A 147 -1.50 -17.75 0.01
C ILE A 147 -1.93 -16.98 1.26
N LEU A 148 -3.19 -17.09 1.70
CA LEU A 148 -3.66 -16.45 2.93
C LEU A 148 -2.85 -16.90 4.14
N LYS A 149 -2.62 -18.21 4.27
CA LYS A 149 -1.78 -18.77 5.34
C LYS A 149 -0.34 -18.26 5.27
N LEU A 150 0.24 -18.15 4.07
CA LEU A 150 1.58 -17.58 3.88
C LEU A 150 1.66 -16.13 4.37
N LEU A 151 0.61 -15.34 4.16
CA LEU A 151 0.55 -13.95 4.61
C LEU A 151 0.50 -13.86 6.14
N ASP A 152 -0.26 -14.73 6.80
CA ASP A 152 -0.30 -14.82 8.26
C ASP A 152 1.10 -15.16 8.84
N GLU A 153 1.82 -16.10 8.22
CA GLU A 153 3.18 -16.46 8.65
C GLU A 153 4.20 -15.33 8.47
N ILE A 154 4.01 -14.46 7.47
CA ILE A 154 4.84 -13.28 7.27
C ILE A 154 4.60 -12.28 8.41
N ASP A 155 3.37 -12.13 8.87
CA ASP A 155 3.01 -11.21 9.96
C ASP A 155 3.63 -11.57 11.30
N GLU A 156 3.87 -12.86 11.55
CA GLU A 156 4.54 -13.31 12.77
C GLU A 156 6.06 -13.07 12.75
N LYS A 157 6.68 -12.97 11.55
CA LYS A 157 8.14 -13.02 11.39
C LYS A 157 8.75 -11.71 10.89
N PHE A 158 7.92 -10.79 10.42
CA PHE A 158 8.38 -9.55 9.81
C PHE A 158 8.22 -8.36 10.77
N SER A 159 9.21 -7.47 10.78
CA SER A 159 9.14 -6.20 11.51
C SER A 159 9.71 -5.08 10.64
N LEU A 160 9.01 -3.94 10.60
CA LEU A 160 9.39 -2.77 9.81
C LEU A 160 9.87 -1.67 10.75
N TYR A 161 11.12 -1.24 10.58
CA TYR A 161 11.65 -0.06 11.26
C TYR A 161 12.08 0.99 10.25
N PHE A 162 11.85 2.25 10.56
CA PHE A 162 12.25 3.35 9.69
C PHE A 162 12.60 4.62 10.50
N LEU A 163 13.35 5.49 9.85
CA LEU A 163 13.79 6.79 10.37
C LEU A 163 13.31 7.89 9.44
N VAL A 164 12.98 9.05 10.03
CA VAL A 164 12.66 10.27 9.29
C VAL A 164 13.51 11.42 9.80
N ASN A 165 13.83 12.36 8.92
CA ASN A 165 14.54 13.58 9.33
C ASN A 165 13.67 14.47 10.22
N THR A 166 12.35 14.42 10.05
CA THR A 166 11.40 15.20 10.83
C THR A 166 10.03 14.53 10.87
N LEU A 167 9.38 14.57 12.03
CA LEU A 167 8.00 14.12 12.20
C LEU A 167 6.97 15.09 11.61
N GLN A 168 7.38 16.30 11.19
CA GLN A 168 6.46 17.34 10.71
C GLN A 168 5.59 16.88 9.54
N HIS A 169 6.14 16.09 8.60
CA HIS A 169 5.37 15.60 7.45
C HIS A 169 4.31 14.57 7.87
N LEU A 170 4.66 13.66 8.77
CA LEU A 170 3.71 12.69 9.33
C LEU A 170 2.59 13.40 10.10
N HIS A 171 2.93 14.41 10.89
CA HIS A 171 1.96 15.21 11.65
C HIS A 171 1.05 16.02 10.72
N LYS A 172 1.61 16.81 9.80
CA LYS A 172 0.82 17.60 8.83
C LYS A 172 -0.05 16.71 7.96
N GLY A 173 0.45 15.53 7.61
CA GLY A 173 -0.32 14.51 6.93
C GLY A 173 -1.41 13.88 7.82
N GLY A 174 -1.34 13.98 9.14
CA GLY A 174 -2.29 13.30 10.05
C GLY A 174 -2.09 11.79 10.14
N ARG A 175 -0.97 11.25 9.65
CA ARG A 175 -0.63 9.81 9.66
C ARG A 175 0.43 9.46 10.70
N ILE A 176 0.79 10.40 11.57
CA ILE A 176 1.80 10.22 12.62
C ILE A 176 1.41 9.14 13.66
N GLY A 177 0.12 8.83 13.79
CA GLY A 177 -0.37 7.81 14.71
C GLY A 177 0.06 8.06 16.16
N LYS A 178 0.42 6.98 16.85
CA LYS A 178 0.89 6.99 18.24
C LYS A 178 2.22 7.72 18.42
N ALA A 179 3.01 7.89 17.36
CA ALA A 179 4.22 8.72 17.40
C ALA A 179 3.91 10.21 17.62
N ALA A 180 2.64 10.65 17.62
CA ALA A 180 2.26 12.00 18.04
C ALA A 180 2.67 12.32 19.48
N ALA A 181 2.75 11.32 20.36
CA ALA A 181 3.07 11.50 21.78
C ALA A 181 4.45 12.13 22.04
N ILE A 182 5.35 11.99 21.07
CA ILE A 182 6.72 12.53 21.12
C ILE A 182 6.90 13.76 20.21
N PHE A 183 5.83 14.25 19.60
CA PHE A 183 5.86 15.40 18.71
C PHE A 183 6.07 16.69 19.52
N GLY A 184 7.21 17.37 19.32
CA GLY A 184 7.56 18.63 19.98
C GLY A 184 8.47 18.52 21.20
N SER A 185 8.64 17.33 21.79
CA SER A 185 9.58 17.09 22.91
C SER A 185 10.98 16.66 22.46
N LEU A 186 11.16 16.34 21.17
CA LEU A 186 12.40 15.80 20.59
C LEU A 186 13.23 16.87 19.86
N LEU A 187 13.74 17.88 20.57
CA LEU A 187 14.83 18.69 20.04
C LEU A 187 16.12 17.84 20.01
N ASN A 188 16.66 17.59 18.81
CA ASN A 188 17.92 16.87 18.52
C ASN A 188 17.95 15.34 18.69
N ILE A 189 16.80 14.66 18.78
CA ILE A 189 16.75 13.19 18.85
C ILE A 189 15.93 12.64 17.67
N LYS A 190 16.44 11.60 17.00
CA LYS A 190 15.76 10.94 15.89
C LYS A 190 15.00 9.69 16.39
N PRO A 191 13.67 9.68 16.36
CA PRO A 191 12.91 8.51 16.77
C PRO A 191 13.08 7.38 15.75
N ILE A 192 13.36 6.17 16.25
CA ILE A 192 13.17 4.94 15.47
C ILE A 192 11.68 4.63 15.51
N LEU A 193 11.08 4.60 14.32
CA LEU A 193 9.65 4.38 14.13
C LEU A 193 9.39 2.96 13.63
N SER A 194 8.19 2.47 13.91
CA SER A 194 7.64 1.22 13.38
C SER A 194 6.16 1.42 13.02
N ILE A 195 5.58 0.44 12.37
CA ILE A 195 4.12 0.26 12.32
C ILE A 195 3.77 -0.84 13.32
N ASP A 196 2.78 -0.61 14.18
CA ASP A 196 2.37 -1.60 15.17
C ASP A 196 1.31 -2.58 14.63
N ALA A 197 0.87 -3.53 15.46
CA ALA A 197 -0.14 -4.54 15.08
C ALA A 197 -1.52 -3.93 14.71
N SER A 198 -1.82 -2.70 15.14
CA SER A 198 -3.03 -1.98 14.71
C SER A 198 -2.87 -1.30 13.34
N GLY A 199 -1.65 -1.28 12.79
CA GLY A 199 -1.31 -0.65 11.53
C GLY A 199 -0.99 0.85 11.66
N GLU A 200 -0.80 1.36 12.87
CA GLU A 200 -0.47 2.75 13.15
C GLU A 200 1.04 2.98 13.30
N ILE A 201 1.51 4.17 12.94
CA ILE A 201 2.91 4.55 13.19
C ILE A 201 3.13 4.75 14.69
N THR A 202 4.18 4.12 15.22
CA THR A 202 4.59 4.20 16.62
C THR A 202 6.10 4.47 16.74
N SER A 203 6.52 5.03 17.87
CA SER A 203 7.94 5.15 18.21
C SER A 203 8.35 3.95 19.05
N VAL A 204 9.46 3.31 18.67
CA VAL A 204 9.97 2.12 19.39
C VAL A 204 11.21 2.42 20.20
N ASP A 205 12.05 3.35 19.73
CA ASP A 205 13.27 3.78 20.40
C ASP A 205 13.71 5.14 19.84
N LYS A 206 14.86 5.67 20.27
CA LYS A 206 15.38 6.97 19.86
C LYS A 206 16.91 6.98 19.82
N VAL A 207 17.47 7.64 18.81
CA VAL A 207 18.93 7.81 18.61
C VAL A 207 19.34 9.28 18.52
#